data_AF-A0A183BBV3-F1
#
_entry.id   AF-A0A183BBV3-F1
#
_cell.length_a   1.000
_cell.length_b   1.000
_cell.length_c   1.000
_cell.angle_alpha   90.00
_cell.angle_beta   90.00
_cell.angle_gamma   90.00
#
_symmetry.space_group_name_H-M   'P 1'
#
loop_
_entity.id
_entity.type
_entity.pdbx_description
1 polymer ?
#
loop_
_entity_poly.entity_id
_entity_poly.type
_entity_poly.pdbx_seq_one_letter_code
_entity_poly.pdbx_strand_id
1 'polypeptide(L)'
;MHTQHIALALFLILVTVGIIVVLSIFIVVKRRITRRKSRVERNTYTPCGHGLSKVWRENLERSINATVRVRTEPRTFGAHYEENFNRYCTEDKITYLYRAKAVDEFLKLKKSILQLCPDLEAPPIRGIQAFLLTARDHAMSPPASRDRIEEYCRLYLWARHDLEPFGEEEYNKLCALQKVLMEL
;
A
#
# COMPACT_ATOMS: atom_id res chain seq x y z
N MET A 1 24.40 -39.25 65.98
CA MET A 1 25.14 -38.35 65.08
C MET A 1 25.13 -38.80 63.62
N HIS A 2 25.36 -40.10 63.30
CA HIS A 2 25.44 -40.57 61.89
C HIS A 2 24.17 -40.34 61.05
N THR A 3 22.98 -40.56 61.63
CA THR A 3 21.67 -40.34 60.97
C THR A 3 21.38 -38.87 60.64
N GLN A 4 21.91 -37.92 61.43
CA GLN A 4 21.74 -36.48 61.17
C GLN A 4 22.56 -36.02 59.95
N HIS A 5 23.76 -36.57 59.76
CA HIS A 5 24.59 -36.26 58.58
C HIS A 5 23.97 -36.81 57.29
N ILE A 6 23.35 -37.99 57.35
CA ILE A 6 22.65 -38.60 56.21
C ILE A 6 21.42 -37.75 55.83
N ALA A 7 20.62 -37.33 56.82
CA ALA A 7 19.46 -36.48 56.57
C ALA A 7 19.84 -35.11 55.97
N LEU A 8 20.94 -34.51 56.45
CA LEU A 8 21.44 -33.23 55.95
C LEU A 8 21.99 -33.36 54.52
N ALA A 9 22.72 -34.44 54.22
CA ALA A 9 23.19 -34.72 52.87
C ALA A 9 22.03 -34.89 51.88
N LEU A 10 20.99 -35.65 52.25
CA LEU A 10 19.80 -35.83 51.42
C LEU A 10 19.05 -34.52 51.18
N PHE A 11 18.97 -33.65 52.19
CA PHE A 11 18.36 -32.32 52.04
C PHE A 11 19.13 -31.44 51.05
N LEU A 12 20.47 -31.40 51.12
CA LEU A 12 21.29 -30.63 50.17
C LEU A 12 21.17 -31.15 48.73
N ILE A 13 21.10 -32.48 48.55
CA ILE A 13 20.88 -33.09 47.24
C ILE A 13 19.50 -32.70 46.69
N LEU A 14 18.46 -32.73 47.51
CA LEU A 14 17.11 -32.32 47.11
C LEU A 14 17.06 -30.85 46.66
N VAL A 15 17.70 -29.96 47.41
CA VAL A 15 17.75 -28.51 47.10
C VAL A 15 18.52 -28.26 45.80
N THR A 16 19.68 -28.89 45.62
CA THR A 16 20.49 -28.72 44.40
C THR A 16 19.79 -29.25 43.16
N VAL A 17 19.16 -30.43 43.24
CA VAL A 17 18.33 -30.97 42.15
C VAL A 17 17.15 -30.04 41.84
N GLY A 18 16.48 -29.52 42.88
CA GLY A 18 15.39 -28.55 42.71
C GLY A 18 15.82 -27.30 41.94
N ILE A 19 16.97 -26.72 42.30
CA ILE A 19 17.53 -25.54 41.61
C ILE A 19 17.85 -25.85 40.15
N ILE A 20 18.48 -27.01 39.87
CA ILE A 20 18.81 -27.42 38.50
C ILE A 20 17.55 -27.57 37.65
N VAL A 21 16.49 -28.16 38.19
CA VAL A 21 15.20 -28.33 37.48
C VAL A 21 14.57 -26.97 37.17
N VAL A 22 14.52 -26.06 38.14
CA VAL A 22 13.97 -24.70 37.94
C VAL A 22 14.75 -23.93 36.87
N LEU A 23 16.09 -23.96 36.93
CA LEU A 23 16.95 -23.31 35.92
C LEU A 23 16.76 -23.92 34.52
N SER A 24 16.65 -25.25 34.45
CA SER A 24 16.43 -25.96 33.19
C SER A 24 15.09 -25.58 32.55
N ILE A 25 14.02 -25.51 33.36
CA ILE A 25 12.70 -25.06 32.90
C ILE A 25 12.79 -23.61 32.39
N PHE A 26 13.44 -22.72 33.13
CA PHE A 26 13.59 -21.32 32.73
C PHE A 26 14.31 -21.16 31.38
N ILE A 27 15.41 -21.90 31.18
CA ILE A 27 16.15 -21.90 29.91
C ILE A 27 15.29 -22.42 28.77
N VAL A 28 14.58 -23.54 28.97
CA VAL A 28 13.71 -24.12 27.93
C VAL A 28 12.57 -23.16 27.58
N VAL A 29 11.89 -22.56 28.57
CA VAL A 29 10.82 -21.59 28.36
C VAL A 29 11.34 -20.37 27.59
N LYS A 30 12.45 -19.77 28.02
CA LYS A 30 13.06 -18.63 27.32
C LYS A 30 13.42 -18.99 25.88
N ARG A 31 14.02 -20.16 25.66
CA ARG A 31 14.40 -20.65 24.32
C ARG A 31 13.18 -20.93 23.43
N ARG A 32 12.09 -21.46 24.01
CA ARG A 32 10.82 -21.70 23.30
C ARG A 32 10.13 -20.39 22.93
N ILE A 33 10.11 -19.40 23.83
CA ILE A 33 9.55 -18.06 23.58
C ILE A 33 10.34 -17.36 22.47
N THR A 34 11.67 -17.31 22.55
CA THR A 34 12.51 -16.67 21.52
C THR A 34 12.30 -17.30 20.14
N ARG A 35 12.23 -18.63 20.07
CA ARG A 35 11.99 -19.34 18.81
C ARG A 35 10.57 -19.15 18.26
N ARG A 36 9.55 -19.00 19.13
CA ARG A 36 8.20 -18.63 18.69
C ARG A 36 8.16 -17.18 18.20
N LYS A 37 8.81 -16.26 18.93
CA LYS A 37 8.89 -14.84 18.57
C LYS A 37 9.68 -14.59 17.27
N SER A 38 10.61 -15.49 16.91
CA SER A 38 11.30 -15.46 15.62
C SER A 38 10.52 -16.11 14.47
N ARG A 39 9.49 -16.91 14.75
CA ARG A 39 8.61 -17.56 13.76
C ARG A 39 7.32 -16.81 13.50
N VAL A 40 6.87 -15.96 14.42
CA VAL A 40 5.82 -14.97 14.14
C VAL A 40 6.44 -13.98 13.16
N GLU A 41 6.01 -14.07 11.91
CA GLU A 41 6.46 -13.19 10.83
C GLU A 41 6.36 -11.73 11.27
N ARG A 42 7.52 -11.11 11.49
CA ARG A 42 7.66 -9.66 11.59
C ARG A 42 7.46 -8.97 10.23
N ASN A 43 7.07 -9.71 9.20
CA ASN A 43 6.98 -9.24 7.81
C ASN A 43 5.96 -8.12 7.61
N THR A 44 4.90 -8.05 8.43
CA THR A 44 3.82 -7.08 8.17
C THR A 44 4.15 -5.67 8.66
N TYR A 45 5.11 -5.50 9.57
CA TYR A 45 5.40 -4.20 10.20
C TYR A 45 6.90 -3.83 10.31
N THR A 46 7.81 -4.63 9.74
CA THR A 46 9.21 -4.17 9.65
C THR A 46 9.30 -3.02 8.65
N PRO A 47 9.78 -1.84 9.06
CA PRO A 47 9.96 -0.73 8.13
C PRO A 47 10.95 -1.14 7.04
N CYS A 48 10.74 -0.65 5.80
CA CYS A 48 11.66 -0.86 4.70
C CYS A 48 13.08 -0.43 5.11
N GLY A 49 14.04 -1.36 5.04
CA GLY A 49 15.41 -1.12 5.47
C GLY A 49 15.72 -1.46 6.93
N HIS A 50 14.86 -2.22 7.62
CA HIS A 50 15.16 -2.75 8.94
C HIS A 50 16.46 -3.59 8.93
N GLY A 51 17.39 -3.29 9.84
CA GLY A 51 18.69 -3.97 9.94
C GLY A 51 19.78 -3.43 9.01
N LEU A 52 19.49 -2.43 8.16
CA LEU A 52 20.51 -1.75 7.37
C LEU A 52 21.33 -0.78 8.23
N SER A 53 22.62 -0.63 7.89
CA SER A 53 23.46 0.44 8.45
C SER A 53 22.90 1.83 8.11
N LYS A 54 23.23 2.85 8.91
CA LYS A 54 22.73 4.22 8.72
C LYS A 54 22.89 4.74 7.28
N VAL A 55 24.07 4.55 6.68
CA VAL A 55 24.36 4.98 5.30
C VAL A 55 23.41 4.33 4.29
N TRP A 56 23.19 3.03 4.42
CA TRP A 56 22.29 2.29 3.52
C TRP A 56 20.82 2.66 3.74
N ARG A 57 20.42 2.93 4.98
CA ARG A 57 19.07 3.40 5.30
C ARG A 57 18.80 4.77 4.68
N GLU A 58 19.73 5.71 4.81
CA GLU A 58 19.63 7.04 4.20
C GLU A 58 19.60 6.98 2.68
N ASN A 59 20.42 6.12 2.06
CA ASN A 59 20.40 5.91 0.61
C ASN A 59 19.05 5.32 0.16
N LEU A 60 18.50 4.35 0.90
CA LEU A 60 17.19 3.76 0.63
C LEU A 60 16.07 4.81 0.73
N GLU A 61 16.04 5.59 1.82
CA GLU A 61 15.08 6.67 2.01
C GLU A 61 15.20 7.72 0.90
N ARG A 62 16.43 8.10 0.50
CA ARG A 62 16.67 9.01 -0.63
C ARG A 62 16.14 8.43 -1.94
N SER A 63 16.36 7.15 -2.23
CA SER A 63 15.86 6.49 -3.44
C SER A 63 14.33 6.37 -3.46
N ILE A 64 13.72 6.02 -2.32
CA ILE A 64 12.25 5.99 -2.20
C ILE A 64 11.66 7.39 -2.40
N ASN A 65 12.27 8.41 -1.80
CA ASN A 65 11.84 9.79 -1.94
C ASN A 65 12.12 10.35 -3.36
N ALA A 66 13.12 9.84 -4.06
CA ALA A 66 13.36 10.20 -5.47
C ALA A 66 12.17 9.78 -6.36
N THR A 67 11.45 8.70 -6.02
CA THR A 67 10.22 8.29 -6.71
C THR A 67 9.10 9.33 -6.62
N VAL A 68 9.10 10.20 -5.60
CA VAL A 68 8.15 11.34 -5.50
C VAL A 68 8.35 12.33 -6.65
N ARG A 69 9.54 12.36 -7.27
CA ARG A 69 9.83 13.19 -8.45
C ARG A 69 9.23 12.63 -9.74
N VAL A 70 8.74 11.39 -9.74
CA VAL A 70 8.06 10.80 -10.89
C VAL A 70 6.65 11.41 -10.98
N ARG A 71 6.50 12.40 -11.86
CA ARG A 71 5.23 13.13 -12.10
C ARG A 71 4.48 12.63 -13.33
N THR A 72 5.16 11.83 -14.14
CA THR A 72 4.64 11.20 -15.35
C THR A 72 4.16 9.78 -15.04
N GLU A 73 2.92 9.52 -15.43
CA GLU A 73 2.37 8.17 -15.40
C GLU A 73 2.43 7.60 -16.82
N PRO A 74 2.89 6.34 -16.99
CA PRO A 74 2.86 5.69 -18.28
C PRO A 74 1.40 5.43 -18.68
N ARG A 75 1.13 5.51 -19.99
CA ARG A 75 -0.15 5.09 -20.55
C ARG A 75 -0.24 3.56 -20.44
N THR A 76 -1.23 3.07 -19.68
CA THR A 76 -1.36 1.67 -19.29
C THR A 76 -2.18 0.86 -20.28
N PHE A 77 -3.24 1.45 -20.85
CA PHE A 77 -4.07 0.78 -21.85
C PHE A 77 -3.46 0.92 -23.25
N GLY A 78 -3.05 2.13 -23.65
CA GLY A 78 -2.31 2.33 -24.89
C GLY A 78 -3.06 1.91 -26.18
N ALA A 79 -2.41 2.03 -27.34
CA ALA A 79 -3.06 1.79 -28.65
C ALA A 79 -3.34 0.30 -28.91
N HIS A 80 -2.44 -0.58 -28.46
CA HIS A 80 -2.55 -2.02 -28.70
C HIS A 80 -3.84 -2.64 -28.13
N TYR A 81 -4.21 -2.28 -26.89
CA TYR A 81 -5.43 -2.78 -26.27
C TYR A 81 -6.68 -2.05 -26.77
N GLU A 82 -6.56 -0.81 -27.25
CA GLU A 82 -7.65 -0.04 -27.85
C GLU A 82 -8.10 -0.66 -29.17
N GLU A 83 -7.16 -1.00 -30.06
CA GLU A 83 -7.44 -1.61 -31.36
C GLU A 83 -8.01 -3.03 -31.25
N ASN A 84 -7.62 -3.77 -30.20
CA ASN A 84 -8.00 -5.17 -30.00
C ASN A 84 -9.02 -5.38 -28.88
N PHE A 85 -9.64 -4.31 -28.37
CA PHE A 85 -10.50 -4.37 -27.17
C PHE A 85 -11.61 -5.43 -27.31
N ASN A 86 -12.31 -5.43 -28.46
CA ASN A 86 -13.39 -6.38 -28.73
C ASN A 86 -12.94 -7.84 -28.72
N ARG A 87 -11.68 -8.11 -29.09
CA ARG A 87 -11.10 -9.47 -29.05
C ARG A 87 -10.79 -9.93 -27.63
N TYR A 88 -10.45 -9.01 -26.74
CA TYR A 88 -10.17 -9.33 -25.34
C TYR A 88 -11.45 -9.36 -24.49
N CYS A 89 -12.53 -8.74 -24.96
CA CYS A 89 -13.82 -8.72 -24.25
C CYS A 89 -14.63 -10.02 -24.33
N THR A 90 -14.18 -11.04 -25.07
CA THR A 90 -14.89 -12.32 -25.18
C THR A 90 -14.55 -13.33 -24.10
N GLU A 91 -13.52 -13.08 -23.29
CA GLU A 91 -13.14 -13.94 -22.17
C GLU A 91 -13.50 -13.19 -20.88
N ASP A 92 -14.40 -13.74 -20.04
CA ASP A 92 -15.02 -13.17 -18.82
C ASP A 92 -14.07 -12.66 -17.70
N LYS A 93 -12.84 -12.24 -18.01
CA LYS A 93 -11.82 -11.75 -17.07
C LYS A 93 -11.29 -10.36 -17.47
N ILE A 94 -12.18 -9.43 -17.78
CA ILE A 94 -11.85 -8.11 -18.38
C ILE A 94 -11.67 -7.01 -17.32
N THR A 95 -11.73 -7.35 -16.03
CA THR A 95 -11.55 -6.39 -14.93
C THR A 95 -10.26 -5.57 -15.08
N TYR A 96 -9.16 -6.20 -15.49
CA TYR A 96 -7.88 -5.50 -15.65
C TYR A 96 -7.90 -4.46 -16.79
N LEU A 97 -8.60 -4.74 -17.90
CA LEU A 97 -8.65 -3.81 -19.02
C LEU A 97 -9.45 -2.56 -18.68
N TYR A 98 -10.56 -2.69 -17.95
CA TYR A 98 -11.32 -1.53 -17.46
C TYR A 98 -10.52 -0.70 -16.46
N ARG A 99 -9.70 -1.34 -15.61
CA ARG A 99 -8.76 -0.63 -14.73
C ARG A 99 -7.74 0.18 -15.52
N ALA A 100 -7.12 -0.42 -16.54
CA ALA A 100 -6.16 0.28 -17.40
C ALA A 100 -6.82 1.46 -18.14
N LYS A 101 -8.06 1.30 -18.64
CA LYS A 101 -8.81 2.41 -19.24
C LYS A 101 -9.07 3.53 -18.24
N ALA A 102 -9.50 3.21 -17.01
CA ALA A 102 -9.74 4.22 -15.98
C ALA A 102 -8.48 5.01 -15.62
N VAL A 103 -7.32 4.34 -15.55
CA VAL A 103 -6.04 5.01 -15.31
C VAL A 103 -5.69 5.96 -16.45
N ASP A 104 -5.85 5.51 -17.70
CA ASP A 104 -5.61 6.35 -18.87
C ASP A 104 -6.59 7.53 -18.98
N GLU A 105 -7.85 7.37 -18.57
CA GLU A 105 -8.84 8.45 -18.53
C GLU A 105 -8.45 9.58 -17.59
N PHE A 106 -7.90 9.25 -16.42
CA PHE A 106 -7.34 10.28 -15.52
C PHE A 106 -6.16 11.03 -16.15
N LEU A 107 -5.33 10.36 -16.96
CA LEU A 107 -4.24 11.06 -17.68
C LEU A 107 -4.78 12.08 -18.67
N LYS A 108 -5.89 11.76 -19.35
CA LYS A 108 -6.59 12.70 -20.22
C LYS A 108 -7.12 13.88 -19.42
N LEU A 109 -7.82 13.63 -18.30
CA LEU A 109 -8.33 14.66 -17.40
C LEU A 109 -7.21 15.59 -16.91
N LYS A 110 -6.13 15.01 -16.37
CA LYS A 110 -4.96 15.75 -15.87
C LYS A 110 -4.36 16.62 -16.97
N LYS A 111 -4.22 16.09 -18.20
CA LYS A 111 -3.72 16.86 -19.35
C LYS A 111 -4.63 18.05 -19.66
N SER A 112 -5.94 17.85 -19.71
CA SER A 112 -6.90 18.93 -19.97
C SER A 112 -6.87 20.02 -18.90
N ILE A 113 -6.81 19.64 -17.62
CA ILE A 113 -6.69 20.59 -16.51
C ILE A 113 -5.41 21.41 -16.61
N LEU A 114 -4.26 20.77 -16.88
CA LEU A 114 -2.98 21.47 -17.01
C LEU A 114 -2.91 22.36 -18.26
N GLN A 115 -3.70 22.08 -19.30
CA GLN A 115 -3.85 22.95 -20.46
C GLN A 115 -4.65 24.21 -20.13
N LEU A 116 -5.69 24.10 -19.29
CA LEU A 116 -6.50 25.23 -18.83
C LEU A 116 -5.77 26.06 -17.75
N CYS A 117 -4.99 25.41 -16.89
CA CYS A 117 -4.28 26.03 -15.77
C CYS A 117 -2.78 25.69 -15.83
N PRO A 118 -1.99 26.39 -16.66
CA PRO A 118 -0.56 26.11 -16.83
C PRO A 118 0.28 26.37 -15.56
N ASP A 119 -0.19 27.25 -14.67
CA ASP A 119 0.48 27.55 -13.40
C ASP A 119 0.29 26.45 -12.35
N LEU A 120 -0.61 25.48 -12.60
CA LEU A 120 -0.88 24.39 -11.67
C LEU A 120 0.22 23.32 -11.76
N GLU A 121 0.80 22.96 -10.63
CA GLU A 121 1.82 21.91 -10.60
C GLU A 121 1.19 20.53 -10.83
N ALA A 122 1.78 19.74 -11.74
CA ALA A 122 1.33 18.38 -12.00
C ALA A 122 1.41 17.53 -10.71
N PRO A 123 0.33 16.81 -10.34
CA PRO A 123 0.29 16.09 -9.08
C PRO A 123 1.34 14.99 -9.06
N PRO A 124 2.03 14.78 -7.92
CA PRO A 124 2.62 13.49 -7.66
C PRO A 124 1.51 12.43 -7.62
N ILE A 125 1.85 11.20 -8.01
CA ILE A 125 0.96 10.04 -8.12
C ILE A 125 0.02 9.85 -6.90
N ARG A 126 0.45 10.27 -5.71
CA ARG A 126 -0.27 10.11 -4.44
C ARG A 126 -1.19 11.29 -4.05
N GLY A 127 -1.27 12.33 -4.87
CA GLY A 127 -1.92 13.62 -4.53
C GLY A 127 -3.14 13.98 -5.37
N ILE A 128 -3.82 13.01 -5.98
CA ILE A 128 -4.88 13.29 -6.97
C ILE A 128 -6.02 14.16 -6.44
N GLN A 129 -6.46 13.94 -5.20
CA GLN A 129 -7.55 14.70 -4.57
C GLN A 129 -7.15 16.16 -4.35
N ALA A 130 -5.96 16.40 -3.80
CA ALA A 130 -5.42 17.73 -3.58
C ALA A 130 -5.30 18.50 -4.91
N PHE A 131 -4.86 17.82 -5.97
CA PHE A 131 -4.79 18.41 -7.30
C PHE A 131 -6.16 18.79 -7.86
N LEU A 132 -7.14 17.88 -7.83
CA LEU A 132 -8.49 18.18 -8.34
C LEU A 132 -9.18 19.28 -7.54
N LEU A 133 -9.01 19.31 -6.21
CA LEU A 133 -9.53 20.39 -5.37
C LEU A 133 -8.88 21.75 -5.67
N THR A 134 -7.58 21.77 -5.97
CA THR A 134 -6.87 23.00 -6.35
C THR A 134 -7.30 23.47 -7.75
N ALA A 135 -7.48 22.53 -8.67
CA ALA A 135 -7.94 22.80 -10.03
C ALA A 135 -9.40 23.25 -10.10
N ARG A 136 -10.23 22.89 -9.12
CA ARG A 136 -11.69 23.07 -9.12
C ARG A 136 -12.13 24.47 -9.57
N ASP A 137 -11.58 25.50 -8.95
CA ASP A 137 -12.06 26.88 -9.15
C ASP A 137 -11.53 27.51 -10.46
N HIS A 138 -10.58 26.86 -11.13
CA HIS A 138 -9.89 27.41 -12.31
C HIS A 138 -10.14 26.59 -13.59
N ALA A 139 -10.34 25.27 -13.47
CA ALA A 139 -10.44 24.34 -14.60
C ALA A 139 -11.84 23.76 -14.79
N MET A 140 -12.75 23.88 -13.82
CA MET A 140 -14.10 23.29 -13.86
C MET A 140 -15.15 24.41 -13.89
N SER A 141 -16.09 24.36 -14.86
CA SER A 141 -17.08 25.41 -15.06
C SER A 141 -18.49 24.81 -15.30
N PRO A 142 -19.35 24.70 -14.28
CA PRO A 142 -19.22 25.27 -12.93
C PRO A 142 -18.26 24.49 -12.03
N PRO A 143 -17.76 25.11 -10.94
CA PRO A 143 -16.94 24.43 -9.95
C PRO A 143 -17.63 23.17 -9.42
N ALA A 144 -17.00 22.01 -9.58
CA ALA A 144 -17.57 20.75 -9.13
C ALA A 144 -17.70 20.70 -7.60
N SER A 145 -18.76 20.06 -7.09
CA SER A 145 -18.88 19.85 -5.64
C SER A 145 -17.75 18.97 -5.11
N ARG A 146 -17.39 19.18 -3.84
CA ARG A 146 -16.35 18.40 -3.17
C ARG A 146 -16.67 16.90 -3.18
N ASP A 147 -17.94 16.55 -2.96
CA ASP A 147 -18.40 15.15 -2.94
C ASP A 147 -18.17 14.45 -4.29
N ARG A 148 -18.37 15.16 -5.41
CA ARG A 148 -18.10 14.62 -6.75
C ARG A 148 -16.62 14.38 -6.99
N ILE A 149 -15.76 15.29 -6.52
CA ILE A 149 -14.30 15.13 -6.61
C ILE A 149 -13.85 13.93 -5.76
N GLU A 150 -14.39 13.79 -4.55
CA GLU A 150 -14.10 12.66 -3.66
C GLU A 150 -14.56 11.33 -4.25
N GLU A 151 -15.75 11.29 -4.83
CA GLU A 151 -16.28 10.10 -5.51
C GLU A 151 -15.43 9.70 -6.71
N TYR A 152 -15.04 10.67 -7.56
CA TYR A 152 -14.14 10.42 -8.68
C TYR A 152 -12.78 9.87 -8.20
N CYS A 153 -12.20 10.48 -7.16
CA CYS A 153 -10.95 10.00 -6.57
C CYS A 153 -11.08 8.57 -6.05
N ARG A 154 -12.21 8.23 -5.40
CA ARG A 154 -12.48 6.88 -4.89
C ARG A 154 -12.51 5.86 -6.03
N LEU A 155 -13.23 6.13 -7.12
CA LEU A 155 -13.29 5.22 -8.28
C LEU A 155 -11.93 5.06 -8.96
N TYR A 156 -11.16 6.13 -9.11
CA TYR A 156 -9.83 6.05 -9.68
C TYR A 156 -8.86 5.23 -8.79
N LEU A 157 -8.87 5.47 -7.48
CA LEU A 157 -8.04 4.72 -6.54
C LEU A 157 -8.47 3.25 -6.48
N TRP A 158 -9.77 2.96 -6.62
CA TRP A 158 -10.28 1.61 -6.76
C TRP A 158 -9.63 0.93 -7.97
N ALA A 159 -9.77 1.52 -9.16
CA ALA A 159 -9.19 0.96 -10.38
C ALA A 159 -7.69 0.66 -10.26
N ARG A 160 -6.96 1.54 -9.55
CA ARG A 160 -5.50 1.50 -9.48
C ARG A 160 -4.94 0.58 -8.42
N HIS A 161 -5.53 0.54 -7.23
CA HIS A 161 -4.91 -0.03 -6.04
C HIS A 161 -5.74 -1.10 -5.35
N ASP A 162 -7.05 -1.12 -5.56
CA ASP A 162 -7.89 -2.06 -4.84
C ASP A 162 -7.80 -3.47 -5.43
N LEU A 163 -8.16 -4.46 -4.62
CA LEU A 163 -8.24 -5.86 -4.99
C LEU A 163 -9.65 -6.23 -5.51
N GLU A 164 -10.67 -5.43 -5.17
CA GLU A 164 -12.05 -5.65 -5.60
C GLU A 164 -12.23 -5.51 -7.12
N PRO A 165 -13.11 -6.31 -7.76
CA PRO A 165 -13.31 -6.23 -9.19
C PRO A 165 -13.78 -4.83 -9.60
N PHE A 166 -13.09 -4.25 -10.58
CA PHE A 166 -13.44 -2.99 -11.24
C PHE A 166 -13.76 -3.28 -12.70
N GLY A 167 -15.04 -3.25 -13.06
CA GLY A 167 -15.55 -3.65 -14.36
C GLY A 167 -16.03 -2.47 -15.20
N GLU A 168 -16.90 -2.79 -16.16
CA GLU A 168 -17.49 -1.83 -17.08
C GLU A 168 -18.37 -0.81 -16.35
N GLU A 169 -19.16 -1.24 -15.38
CA GLU A 169 -20.06 -0.35 -14.64
C GLU A 169 -19.29 0.72 -13.88
N GLU A 170 -18.24 0.33 -13.15
CA GLU A 170 -17.39 1.27 -12.40
C GLU A 170 -16.65 2.21 -13.35
N TYR A 171 -16.16 1.69 -14.48
CA TYR A 171 -15.53 2.50 -15.52
C TYR A 171 -16.48 3.55 -16.10
N ASN A 172 -17.71 3.14 -16.41
CA ASN A 172 -18.73 4.03 -16.96
C ASN A 172 -19.14 5.11 -15.96
N LYS A 173 -19.27 4.77 -14.67
CA LYS A 173 -19.49 5.74 -13.58
C LYS A 173 -18.35 6.75 -13.49
N LEU A 174 -17.09 6.29 -13.56
CA LEU A 174 -15.91 7.15 -13.56
C LEU A 174 -15.92 8.11 -14.76
N CYS A 175 -16.21 7.62 -15.96
CA CYS A 175 -16.29 8.44 -17.16
C CYS A 175 -17.41 9.48 -17.09
N ALA A 176 -18.58 9.11 -16.55
CA ALA A 176 -19.69 10.02 -16.36
C ALA A 176 -19.33 11.16 -15.39
N LEU A 177 -18.72 10.82 -14.26
CA LEU A 177 -18.22 11.81 -13.31
C LEU A 177 -17.16 12.72 -13.94
N GLN A 178 -16.21 12.16 -14.70
CA GLN A 178 -15.18 12.95 -15.38
C GLN A 178 -15.77 13.97 -16.34
N LYS A 179 -16.81 13.59 -17.09
CA LYS A 179 -17.53 14.51 -17.97
C LYS A 179 -18.15 15.64 -17.17
N VAL A 180 -18.85 15.32 -16.09
CA VAL A 180 -19.44 16.34 -15.19
C VAL A 180 -18.39 17.27 -14.57
N LEU A 181 -17.19 16.78 -14.27
CA LEU A 181 -16.09 17.62 -13.75
C LEU A 181 -15.54 18.59 -14.81
N MET A 182 -15.59 18.21 -16.08
CA MET A 182 -15.02 18.97 -17.20
C MET A 182 -16.08 19.54 -18.14
N GLU A 183 -17.35 19.51 -17.75
CA GLU A 183 -18.43 20.15 -18.48
C GLU A 183 -18.08 21.64 -18.61
N LEU A 184 -18.09 22.10 -19.85
CA LEU A 184 -18.12 23.50 -20.27
C LEU A 184 -19.58 23.94 -20.37
#